data_AF-A0A5M6BQJ3-F1
#
_entry.id   AF-A0A5M6BQJ3-F1
#
_cell.length_a   1.000
_cell.length_b   1.000
_cell.length_c   1.000
_cell.angle_alpha   90.00
_cell.angle_beta   90.00
_cell.angle_gamma   90.00
#
_symmetry.space_group_name_H-M   'P 1'
#
loop_
_entity.id
_entity.type
_entity.pdbx_description
1 polymer ?
#
loop_
_entity_poly.entity_id
_entity_poly.type
_entity_poly.pdbx_seq_one_letter_code
_entity_poly.pdbx_strand_id
1 'polypeptide(L)'
;MLVKQLLFVLTISHVALAYQRAYAVETCEPSQPCTWMYENTEDPDNPIVANGYCAPDGYCGDDGARCDSEDECYNHCASGICGGEGAACDSDQPFEHGQTTVTCAPDQGLQCNFGEESGTCGPAPPPPQPSGMKKRALRSTYPYKQFKYHPGAKSVKKRAGHHFYK
;
A
#
# COMPACT_ATOMS: atom_id res chain seq x y z
N MET A 1 -42.60 36.83 7.56
CA MET A 1 -41.20 36.43 7.86
C MET A 1 -41.10 35.04 8.51
N LEU A 2 -42.12 34.52 9.21
CA LEU A 2 -42.08 33.19 9.84
C LEU A 2 -41.97 31.98 8.89
N VAL A 3 -42.50 32.05 7.66
CA VAL A 3 -42.54 30.89 6.73
C VAL A 3 -41.15 30.49 6.22
N LYS A 4 -40.21 31.44 6.08
CA LYS A 4 -38.84 31.15 5.63
C LYS A 4 -37.97 30.48 6.70
N GLN A 5 -38.22 30.75 7.99
CA GLN A 5 -37.50 30.07 9.07
C GLN A 5 -37.93 28.62 9.22
N LEU A 6 -39.23 28.31 9.01
CA LEU A 6 -39.74 26.94 9.16
C LEU A 6 -39.15 25.98 8.11
N LEU A 7 -38.97 26.45 6.87
CA LEU A 7 -38.37 25.65 5.79
C LEU A 7 -36.89 25.34 6.04
N PHE A 8 -36.14 26.26 6.66
CA PHE A 8 -34.73 26.06 6.97
C PHE A 8 -34.51 25.03 8.09
N VAL A 9 -35.42 24.97 9.08
CA VAL A 9 -35.35 23.96 10.16
C VAL A 9 -35.75 22.58 9.65
N LEU A 10 -36.72 22.50 8.73
CA LEU A 10 -37.14 21.25 8.11
C LEU A 10 -36.05 20.63 7.23
N THR A 11 -35.26 21.42 6.48
CA THR A 11 -34.16 20.86 5.67
C THR A 11 -32.99 20.34 6.52
N ILE A 12 -32.64 21.03 7.61
CA ILE A 12 -31.57 20.58 8.53
C ILE A 12 -31.94 19.27 9.23
N SER A 13 -33.22 19.07 9.55
CA SER A 13 -33.70 17.86 10.23
C SER A 13 -33.57 16.59 9.38
N HIS A 14 -33.72 16.68 8.06
CA HIS A 14 -33.56 15.53 7.16
C HIS A 14 -32.09 15.14 6.96
N VAL A 15 -31.16 16.11 7.00
CA VAL A 15 -29.73 15.84 6.94
C VAL A 15 -29.25 15.15 8.23
N ALA A 16 -29.78 15.52 9.40
CA ALA A 16 -29.44 14.88 10.67
C ALA A 16 -29.94 13.41 10.77
N LEU A 17 -31.14 13.11 10.27
CA LEU A 17 -31.66 11.73 10.23
C LEU A 17 -30.94 10.83 9.21
N ALA A 18 -30.44 11.40 8.10
CA ALA A 18 -29.59 10.66 7.17
C ALA A 18 -28.20 10.35 7.76
N TYR A 19 -27.70 11.18 8.67
CA TYR A 19 -26.39 10.99 9.31
C TYR A 19 -26.40 9.99 10.48
N GLN A 20 -27.56 9.69 11.07
CA GLN A 20 -27.69 8.66 12.12
C GLN A 20 -27.79 7.23 11.57
N ARG A 21 -27.79 7.05 10.24
CA ARG A 21 -27.44 5.77 9.60
C ARG A 21 -25.96 5.75 9.18
N ALA A 22 -25.10 6.51 9.85
CA ALA A 22 -23.72 6.07 10.00
C ALA A 22 -23.80 4.77 10.79
N TYR A 23 -23.81 3.66 10.05
CA TYR A 23 -23.57 2.32 10.54
C TYR A 23 -22.58 2.43 11.69
N ALA A 24 -23.03 2.11 12.90
CA ALA A 24 -22.10 1.80 13.97
C ALA A 24 -21.38 0.56 13.46
N VAL A 25 -20.32 0.76 12.68
CA VAL A 25 -19.37 -0.30 12.40
C VAL A 25 -18.81 -0.56 13.78
N GLU A 26 -19.28 -1.63 14.41
CA GLU A 26 -18.80 -2.07 15.71
C GLU A 26 -17.34 -2.42 15.50
N THR A 27 -16.48 -1.41 15.68
CA THR A 27 -15.06 -1.63 15.81
C THR A 27 -14.88 -2.57 16.99
N CYS A 28 -14.26 -3.71 16.76
CA CYS A 28 -14.17 -4.78 17.73
C CYS A 28 -12.71 -5.01 18.14
N GLU A 29 -12.49 -5.63 19.31
CA GLU A 29 -11.13 -5.84 19.81
C GLU A 29 -10.43 -6.95 19.01
N PRO A 30 -9.16 -6.76 18.58
CA PRO A 30 -8.45 -7.73 17.76
C PRO A 30 -8.53 -9.16 18.30
N SER A 31 -8.74 -10.13 17.41
CA SER A 31 -8.89 -11.56 17.71
C SER A 31 -10.10 -11.95 18.58
N GLN A 32 -10.98 -11.02 18.97
CA GLN A 32 -12.24 -11.40 19.61
C GLN A 32 -13.24 -11.94 18.57
N PRO A 33 -14.10 -12.89 18.95
CA PRO A 33 -15.24 -13.28 18.12
C PRO A 33 -16.13 -12.07 17.86
N CYS A 34 -16.66 -11.97 16.65
CA CYS A 34 -17.54 -10.89 16.23
C CYS A 34 -18.51 -11.37 15.16
N THR A 35 -19.49 -10.54 14.86
CA THR A 35 -20.53 -10.80 13.87
C THR A 35 -20.63 -9.59 12.96
N TRP A 36 -20.70 -9.80 11.65
CA TRP A 36 -21.00 -8.74 10.68
C TRP A 36 -22.22 -9.10 9.85
N MET A 37 -22.78 -8.08 9.22
CA MET A 37 -23.92 -8.19 8.35
C MET A 37 -23.55 -7.60 6.99
N TYR A 38 -23.88 -8.31 5.92
CA TYR A 38 -23.75 -7.79 4.57
C TYR A 38 -25.09 -7.87 3.83
N GLU A 39 -25.25 -6.96 2.86
CA GLU A 39 -26.47 -6.88 2.08
C GLU A 39 -26.63 -8.13 1.22
N ASN A 40 -27.79 -8.77 1.35
CA ASN A 40 -28.16 -9.85 0.47
C ASN A 40 -28.73 -9.26 -0.82
N THR A 41 -28.02 -9.44 -1.93
CA THR A 41 -28.42 -8.89 -3.23
C THR A 41 -29.66 -9.57 -3.81
N GLU A 42 -29.97 -10.80 -3.37
CA GLU A 42 -31.16 -11.54 -3.78
C GLU A 42 -32.41 -11.16 -2.96
N ASP A 43 -32.21 -10.87 -1.67
CA ASP A 43 -33.27 -10.49 -0.73
C ASP A 43 -32.82 -9.34 0.18
N PRO A 44 -32.95 -8.08 -0.27
CA PRO A 44 -32.47 -6.91 0.48
C PRO A 44 -33.12 -6.71 1.85
N ASP A 45 -34.28 -7.33 2.08
CA ASP A 45 -34.99 -7.27 3.37
C ASP A 45 -34.43 -8.29 4.38
N ASN A 46 -33.54 -9.21 3.94
CA ASN A 46 -32.95 -10.27 4.74
C ASN A 46 -31.42 -10.28 4.62
N PRO A 47 -30.71 -9.38 5.33
CA PRO A 47 -29.25 -9.32 5.30
C PRO A 47 -28.63 -10.62 5.82
N ILE A 48 -27.50 -11.01 5.24
CA ILE A 48 -26.79 -12.21 5.67
C ILE A 48 -25.94 -11.84 6.88
N VAL A 49 -26.03 -12.69 7.92
CA VAL A 49 -25.28 -12.56 9.17
C VAL A 49 -24.16 -13.59 9.15
N ALA A 50 -22.92 -13.12 9.21
CA ALA A 50 -21.72 -13.95 9.25
C ALA A 50 -20.99 -13.77 10.59
N ASN A 51 -20.36 -14.83 11.07
CA ASN A 51 -19.58 -14.83 12.31
C ASN A 51 -18.11 -15.06 11.97
N GLY A 52 -17.21 -14.42 12.70
CA GLY A 52 -15.77 -14.62 12.54
C GLY A 52 -15.02 -13.94 13.67
N TYR A 53 -13.84 -13.41 13.34
CA TYR A 53 -12.97 -12.76 14.32
C TYR A 53 -12.54 -11.37 13.86
N CYS A 54 -12.20 -10.51 14.82
CA CYS A 54 -11.74 -9.16 14.54
C CYS A 54 -10.32 -9.16 13.99
N ALA A 55 -10.14 -8.50 12.86
CA ALA A 55 -8.84 -8.16 12.32
C ALA A 55 -8.13 -7.10 13.19
N PRO A 56 -6.81 -6.91 13.01
CA PRO A 56 -6.04 -5.91 13.75
C PRO A 56 -6.50 -4.46 13.56
N ASP A 57 -7.17 -4.17 12.44
CA ASP A 57 -7.74 -2.86 12.10
C ASP A 57 -9.09 -2.59 12.81
N GLY A 58 -9.62 -3.60 13.51
CA GLY A 58 -10.84 -3.51 14.31
C GLY A 58 -12.11 -3.89 13.56
N TYR A 59 -12.04 -4.45 12.36
CA TYR A 59 -13.20 -4.89 11.60
C TYR A 59 -13.33 -6.42 11.60
N CYS A 60 -14.57 -6.92 11.53
CA CYS A 60 -14.85 -8.34 11.65
C CYS A 60 -14.72 -9.06 10.30
N GLY A 61 -13.93 -10.14 10.25
CA GLY A 61 -13.73 -10.93 9.03
C GLY A 61 -12.83 -10.28 7.98
N ASP A 62 -12.28 -9.10 8.27
CA ASP A 62 -11.34 -8.38 7.42
C ASP A 62 -9.99 -9.11 7.30
N ASP A 63 -9.21 -8.79 6.26
CA ASP A 63 -7.92 -9.44 6.02
C ASP A 63 -6.99 -9.26 7.23
N GLY A 64 -6.38 -10.35 7.69
CA GLY A 64 -5.57 -10.38 8.91
C GLY A 64 -6.32 -10.88 10.15
N ALA A 65 -7.65 -11.00 10.12
CA ALA A 65 -8.40 -11.72 11.15
C ALA A 65 -8.00 -13.19 11.21
N ARG A 66 -8.07 -13.80 12.40
CA ARG A 66 -8.03 -15.27 12.52
C ARG A 66 -9.27 -15.87 11.85
N CYS A 67 -9.13 -17.05 11.29
CA CYS A 67 -10.25 -17.85 10.82
C CYS A 67 -9.98 -19.35 11.01
N ASP A 68 -11.06 -20.11 11.22
CA ASP A 68 -11.06 -21.57 11.25
C ASP A 68 -11.75 -22.15 9.99
N SER A 69 -12.52 -21.34 9.25
CA SER A 69 -13.21 -21.70 8.01
C SER A 69 -13.37 -20.50 7.05
N GLU A 70 -13.68 -20.76 5.77
CA GLU A 70 -13.84 -19.69 4.76
C GLU A 70 -15.01 -18.74 5.06
N ASP A 71 -16.08 -19.25 5.67
CA ASP A 71 -17.28 -18.47 6.01
C ASP A 71 -17.03 -17.41 7.11
N GLU A 72 -15.86 -17.45 7.76
CA GLU A 72 -15.42 -16.52 8.80
C GLU A 72 -14.61 -15.34 8.26
N CYS A 73 -14.41 -15.27 6.94
CA CYS A 73 -13.70 -14.21 6.28
C CYS A 73 -14.59 -13.50 5.26
N TYR A 74 -14.29 -12.23 5.02
CA TYR A 74 -14.84 -11.51 3.87
C TYR A 74 -14.25 -12.05 2.55
N ASN A 75 -12.97 -12.44 2.58
CA ASN A 75 -12.24 -13.07 1.48
C ASN A 75 -12.12 -14.58 1.72
N HIS A 76 -10.91 -15.14 1.63
CA HIS A 76 -10.66 -16.56 1.88
C HIS A 76 -9.85 -16.76 3.16
N CYS A 77 -10.19 -17.83 3.88
CA CYS A 77 -9.39 -18.31 5.00
C CYS A 77 -8.26 -19.21 4.51
N ALA A 78 -7.00 -18.83 4.78
CA ALA A 78 -5.85 -19.69 4.53
C ALA A 78 -4.81 -19.55 5.63
N SER A 79 -4.17 -20.66 6.00
CA SER A 79 -3.19 -20.69 7.10
C SER A 79 -3.74 -20.14 8.44
N GLY A 80 -5.06 -20.22 8.65
CA GLY A 80 -5.75 -19.72 9.84
C GLY A 80 -5.93 -18.20 9.90
N ILE A 81 -5.71 -17.50 8.79
CA ILE A 81 -5.85 -16.04 8.67
C ILE A 81 -6.67 -15.68 7.41
N CYS A 82 -7.57 -14.71 7.53
CA CYS A 82 -8.28 -14.13 6.39
C CYS A 82 -7.28 -13.42 5.46
N GLY A 83 -7.22 -13.81 4.19
CA GLY A 83 -6.19 -13.35 3.25
C GLY A 83 -4.77 -13.86 3.57
N GLY A 84 -4.66 -14.95 4.33
CA GLY A 84 -3.38 -15.54 4.73
C GLY A 84 -2.62 -16.25 3.60
N GLU A 85 -1.43 -16.79 3.91
CA GLU A 85 -0.58 -17.47 2.93
C GLU A 85 -1.33 -18.68 2.31
N GLY A 86 -1.41 -18.70 0.98
CA GLY A 86 -2.14 -19.67 0.19
C GLY A 86 -3.58 -19.28 -0.17
N ALA A 87 -4.12 -18.18 0.38
CA ALA A 87 -5.46 -17.70 0.00
C ALA A 87 -5.50 -17.29 -1.47
N ALA A 88 -6.65 -17.45 -2.13
CA ALA A 88 -6.85 -16.89 -3.47
C ALA A 88 -6.93 -15.36 -3.38
N CYS A 89 -6.49 -14.68 -4.44
CA CYS A 89 -6.58 -13.23 -4.58
C CYS A 89 -6.71 -12.82 -6.04
N ASP A 90 -7.30 -11.65 -6.29
CA ASP A 90 -7.52 -11.08 -7.62
C ASP A 90 -6.98 -9.64 -7.77
N SER A 91 -6.43 -9.07 -6.70
CA SER A 91 -5.91 -7.70 -6.65
C SER A 91 -4.58 -7.61 -5.90
N ASP A 92 -3.67 -6.76 -6.40
CA ASP A 92 -2.43 -6.37 -5.71
C ASP A 92 -2.59 -5.14 -4.83
N GLN A 93 -3.78 -4.53 -4.82
CA GLN A 93 -4.04 -3.39 -3.98
C GLN A 93 -4.07 -3.81 -2.50
N PRO A 94 -3.59 -2.96 -1.57
CA PRO A 94 -3.79 -3.18 -0.16
C PRO A 94 -5.28 -3.37 0.16
N PHE A 95 -5.58 -4.27 1.09
CA PHE A 95 -6.93 -4.44 1.59
C PHE A 95 -7.47 -3.13 2.20
N GLU A 96 -8.67 -2.75 1.82
CA GLU A 96 -9.48 -1.71 2.45
C GLU A 96 -10.83 -2.29 2.86
N HIS A 97 -11.29 -1.97 4.08
CA HIS A 97 -12.57 -2.43 4.59
C HIS A 97 -13.72 -2.11 3.62
N GLY A 98 -14.54 -3.12 3.30
CA GLY A 98 -15.69 -2.99 2.40
C GLY A 98 -15.35 -2.96 0.91
N GLN A 99 -14.11 -3.26 0.52
CA GLN A 99 -13.79 -3.52 -0.89
C GLN A 99 -14.50 -4.77 -1.42
N THR A 100 -14.59 -4.93 -2.72
CA THR A 100 -15.18 -6.13 -3.35
C THR A 100 -14.14 -7.05 -3.97
N THR A 101 -12.88 -6.61 -4.04
CA THR A 101 -11.76 -7.40 -4.58
C THR A 101 -11.18 -8.28 -3.48
N VAL A 102 -10.67 -9.44 -3.87
CA VAL A 102 -10.04 -10.41 -2.98
C VAL A 102 -8.54 -10.11 -2.89
N THR A 103 -8.08 -9.71 -1.71
CA THR A 103 -6.68 -9.32 -1.47
C THR A 103 -6.02 -10.21 -0.42
N CYS A 104 -4.74 -9.91 -0.14
CA CYS A 104 -3.94 -10.61 0.86
C CYS A 104 -3.76 -9.74 2.10
N ALA A 105 -3.59 -10.37 3.25
CA ALA A 105 -3.35 -9.70 4.53
C ALA A 105 -2.06 -8.86 4.49
N PRO A 106 -2.16 -7.50 4.49
CA PRO A 106 -1.00 -6.64 4.30
C PRO A 106 -0.06 -6.67 5.52
N ASP A 107 -0.60 -6.89 6.72
CA ASP A 107 0.16 -6.92 7.97
C ASP A 107 1.14 -8.10 8.06
N GLN A 108 0.94 -9.13 7.24
CA GLN A 108 1.82 -10.29 7.13
C GLN A 108 2.90 -10.12 6.05
N GLY A 109 2.92 -8.98 5.35
CA GLY A 109 3.82 -8.74 4.21
C GLY A 109 3.54 -9.64 3.00
N LEU A 110 2.31 -10.15 2.91
CA LEU A 110 1.85 -10.97 1.79
C LEU A 110 1.44 -10.08 0.61
N GLN A 111 1.63 -10.59 -0.60
CA GLN A 111 1.21 -9.98 -1.84
C GLN A 111 0.49 -11.00 -2.70
N CYS A 112 -0.37 -10.51 -3.60
CA CYS A 112 -1.03 -11.35 -4.56
C CYS A 112 -0.06 -11.76 -5.67
N ASN A 113 0.33 -13.04 -5.70
CA ASN A 113 1.18 -13.60 -6.74
C ASN A 113 0.32 -14.12 -7.88
N PHE A 114 0.16 -13.32 -8.93
CA PHE A 114 -0.64 -13.68 -10.11
C PHE A 114 0.00 -14.80 -10.94
N GLY A 115 -0.78 -15.85 -11.19
CA GLY A 115 -0.52 -16.87 -12.20
C GLY A 115 -1.19 -16.54 -13.54
N GLU A 116 -1.50 -17.57 -14.33
CA GLU A 116 -2.15 -17.40 -15.66
C GLU A 116 -3.64 -17.01 -15.55
N GLU A 117 -4.34 -17.45 -14.50
CA GLU A 117 -5.80 -17.29 -14.37
C GLU A 117 -6.26 -16.71 -13.01
N SER A 118 -5.46 -16.87 -11.95
CA SER A 118 -5.76 -16.40 -10.60
C SER A 118 -4.50 -16.09 -9.82
N GLY A 119 -4.62 -15.29 -8.76
CA GLY A 119 -3.53 -15.01 -7.83
C GLY A 119 -3.63 -15.86 -6.56
N THR A 120 -2.48 -16.03 -5.91
CA THR A 120 -2.40 -16.61 -4.57
C THR A 120 -1.58 -15.73 -3.64
N CYS A 121 -2.04 -15.60 -2.40
CA CYS A 121 -1.36 -14.85 -1.37
C CYS A 121 -0.08 -15.56 -0.95
N GLY A 122 1.04 -14.86 -1.09
CA GLY A 122 2.34 -15.39 -0.72
C GLY A 122 3.32 -14.26 -0.42
N PRO A 123 4.55 -14.58 -0.03
CA PRO A 123 5.57 -13.57 0.21
C PRO A 123 5.79 -12.73 -1.05
N ALA A 124 6.04 -11.44 -0.85
CA ALA A 124 6.42 -10.54 -1.93
C ALA A 124 7.55 -11.16 -2.78
N PRO A 125 7.43 -11.18 -4.12
CA PRO A 125 8.51 -11.66 -4.96
C PRO A 125 9.76 -10.80 -4.68
N PRO A 126 10.97 -11.41 -4.67
CA PRO A 126 12.18 -10.65 -4.46
C PRO A 126 12.25 -9.54 -5.51
N PRO A 127 12.63 -8.31 -5.13
CA PRO A 127 12.72 -7.22 -6.09
C PRO A 127 13.59 -7.66 -7.25
N PRO A 128 13.22 -7.34 -8.51
CA PRO A 128 13.99 -7.75 -9.66
C PRO A 128 15.44 -7.36 -9.42
N GLN A 129 16.33 -8.36 -9.36
CA GLN A 129 17.75 -8.09 -9.12
C GLN A 129 18.17 -7.04 -10.15
N PRO A 130 18.77 -5.91 -9.74
CA PRO A 130 19.12 -4.84 -10.65
C PRO A 130 19.96 -5.47 -11.75
N SER A 131 19.36 -5.62 -12.94
CA SER A 131 19.83 -6.52 -13.99
C SER A 131 21.29 -6.24 -14.19
N GLY A 132 22.15 -7.13 -13.67
CA GLY A 132 23.49 -6.80 -13.18
C GLY A 132 24.06 -5.70 -14.04
N MET A 133 24.01 -4.45 -13.54
CA MET A 133 24.29 -3.25 -14.31
C MET A 133 25.61 -3.56 -14.98
N LYS A 134 25.56 -3.96 -16.27
CA LYS A 134 26.75 -4.40 -16.97
C LYS A 134 27.63 -3.20 -16.78
N LYS A 135 28.73 -3.37 -16.03
CA LYS A 135 29.77 -2.36 -15.92
C LYS A 135 30.25 -2.23 -17.35
N ARG A 136 29.52 -1.46 -18.16
CA ARG A 136 29.96 -0.92 -19.42
C ARG A 136 31.07 -0.05 -18.92
N ALA A 137 32.27 -0.64 -18.90
CA ALA A 137 33.48 0.08 -18.63
C ALA A 137 33.32 1.35 -19.44
N LEU A 138 33.20 2.49 -18.75
CA LEU A 138 33.41 3.76 -19.38
C LEU A 138 34.83 3.61 -19.94
N ARG A 139 34.93 3.19 -21.21
CA ARG A 139 36.09 3.51 -22.01
C ARG A 139 36.08 5.01 -21.96
N SER A 140 36.92 5.55 -21.09
CA SER A 140 37.27 6.94 -21.04
C SER A 140 37.70 7.30 -22.47
N THR A 141 36.77 7.86 -23.25
CA THR A 141 37.06 8.62 -24.45
C THR A 141 37.46 10.03 -24.03
N TYR A 142 38.43 10.12 -23.12
CA TYR A 142 39.24 11.32 -23.00
C TYR A 142 40.52 11.06 -23.80
N PRO A 143 40.75 11.77 -24.91
CA PRO A 143 42.01 11.75 -25.61
C PRO A 143 43.01 12.58 -24.80
N TYR A 144 43.53 12.02 -23.69
CA TYR A 144 44.72 12.58 -23.08
C TYR A 144 45.85 12.36 -24.09
N LYS A 145 46.18 13.41 -24.86
CA LYS A 145 47.42 13.46 -25.63
C LYS A 145 48.55 13.14 -24.65
N GLN A 146 49.23 12.03 -24.88
CA GLN A 146 50.48 11.73 -24.18
C GLN A 146 51.48 12.83 -24.53
N PHE A 147 51.61 13.83 -23.66
CA PHE A 147 52.70 14.79 -23.76
C PHE A 147 53.98 14.05 -23.42
N LYS A 148 54.78 13.75 -24.46
CA LYS A 148 56.17 13.31 -24.30
C LYS A 148 56.92 14.41 -23.54
N TYR A 149 57.41 14.06 -22.36
CA TYR A 149 58.29 14.89 -21.57
C TYR A 149 59.62 15.07 -22.33
N HIS A 150 59.94 16.31 -22.72
CA HIS A 150 61.26 16.69 -23.21
C HIS A 150 62.01 17.40 -22.07
N PRO A 151 62.98 16.74 -21.42
CA PRO A 151 63.85 17.42 -20.46
C PRO A 151 64.88 18.26 -21.22
N GLY A 152 64.88 19.57 -21.01
CA GLY A 152 66.04 20.40 -21.36
C GLY A 152 65.75 21.79 -21.91
N ALA A 153 65.01 22.63 -21.19
CA ALA A 153 65.08 24.07 -21.39
C ALA A 153 65.80 24.69 -20.17
N LYS A 154 67.03 25.15 -20.38
CA LYS A 154 67.84 25.83 -19.37
C LYS A 154 67.16 27.13 -18.97
N SER A 155 66.95 27.31 -17.67
CA SER A 155 66.35 28.49 -17.04
C SER A 155 67.28 29.70 -17.15
N VAL A 156 66.87 30.70 -17.92
CA VAL A 156 67.48 32.03 -17.93
C VAL A 156 66.97 32.82 -16.72
N LYS A 157 67.87 33.10 -15.78
CA LYS A 157 67.62 33.84 -14.55
C LYS A 157 67.57 35.34 -14.85
N LYS A 158 66.38 35.91 -15.07
CA LYS A 158 66.20 37.38 -15.12
C LYS A 158 65.97 37.92 -13.71
N ARG A 159 66.92 38.71 -13.23
CA ARG A 159 66.78 39.61 -12.08
C ARG A 159 66.02 40.87 -12.51
N ALA A 160 65.03 41.27 -11.74
CA ALA A 160 64.56 42.65 -11.56
C ALA A 160 63.85 42.64 -10.20
N GLY A 161 64.31 43.36 -9.18
CA GLY A 161 64.38 44.82 -9.13
C GLY A 161 63.03 45.31 -8.61
N HIS A 162 62.82 45.27 -7.28
CA HIS A 162 62.71 46.46 -6.44
C HIS A 162 61.86 47.58 -7.07
N HIS A 163 60.67 47.82 -6.51
CA HIS A 163 60.27 49.17 -6.06
C HIS A 163 59.00 49.09 -5.19
N PHE A 164 59.21 49.36 -3.90
CA PHE A 164 58.21 49.90 -2.97
C PHE A 164 57.71 51.25 -3.49
N TYR A 165 56.41 51.55 -3.33
CA TYR A 165 55.94 52.81 -2.72
C TYR A 165 54.51 52.61 -2.16
N LYS A 166 54.26 53.33 -1.07
CA LYS A 166 53.07 53.35 -0.22
C LYS A 166 51.86 53.98 -0.91
#